data_AF-F2JRK3-F1
#
_entry.id   AF-F2JRK3-F1
#
_cell.length_a   1.000
_cell.length_b   1.000
_cell.length_c   1.000
_cell.angle_alpha   90.00
_cell.angle_beta   90.00
_cell.angle_gamma   90.00
#
_symmetry.space_group_name_H-M   'P 1'
#
loop_
_entity.id
_entity.type
_entity.pdbx_description
1 polymer ?
#
loop_
_entity_poly.entity_id
_entity_poly.type
_entity_poly.pdbx_seq_one_letter_code
_entity_poly.pdbx_strand_id
1 'polypeptide(L)'
;MYVGSYGRGTAINSSDLDVLFELPQNEYNRYDLVKGNGQSRLLQAVRNAILTSYPRSEVRADGQVVKVLFSDGMKFEILPAFKNID
;
A
#
# COMPACT_ATOMS: atom_id res chain seq x y z
N MET A 1 4.31 2.35 -10.15
CA MET A 1 3.50 2.24 -11.39
C MET A 1 2.04 2.34 -11.01
N TYR A 2 1.22 3.04 -11.80
CA TYR A 2 -0.24 3.02 -11.63
C TYR A 2 -0.81 1.70 -12.14
N VAL A 3 -1.64 1.05 -11.35
CA VAL A 3 -2.29 -0.23 -11.66
C VAL A 3 -3.81 -0.08 -11.53
N GLY A 4 -4.57 -1.17 -11.57
CA GLY A 4 -6.01 -1.15 -11.28
C GLY A 4 -6.85 -0.36 -12.29
N SER A 5 -7.94 0.28 -11.83
CA SER A 5 -8.92 0.91 -12.73
C SER A 5 -8.32 2.06 -13.57
N TYR A 6 -7.37 2.82 -13.00
CA TYR A 6 -6.57 3.82 -13.70
C TYR A 6 -5.63 3.20 -14.72
N GLY A 7 -4.94 2.10 -14.36
CA GLY A 7 -4.10 1.36 -15.29
C GLY A 7 -4.87 0.72 -16.46
N ARG A 8 -6.17 0.47 -16.30
CA ARG A 8 -7.07 -0.10 -17.32
C ARG A 8 -7.93 0.93 -18.06
N GLY A 9 -7.83 2.22 -17.71
CA GLY A 9 -8.64 3.28 -18.34
C GLY A 9 -10.14 3.23 -18.03
N THR A 10 -10.55 2.56 -16.93
CA THR A 10 -11.96 2.45 -16.51
C THR A 10 -12.27 3.30 -15.27
N ALA A 11 -11.42 4.27 -14.95
CA ALA A 11 -11.61 5.14 -13.80
C ALA A 11 -12.79 6.11 -14.02
N ILE A 12 -13.84 6.02 -13.20
CA ILE A 12 -14.92 7.02 -13.09
C ILE A 12 -14.53 8.09 -12.04
N ASN A 13 -15.22 9.22 -12.00
CA ASN A 13 -14.84 10.45 -11.28
C ASN A 13 -14.65 10.33 -9.73
N SER A 14 -14.81 9.14 -9.15
CA SER A 14 -14.60 8.80 -7.73
C SER A 14 -13.53 7.73 -7.51
N SER A 15 -12.66 7.47 -8.50
CA SER A 15 -11.83 6.26 -8.52
C SER A 15 -10.71 6.30 -7.49
N ASP A 16 -10.62 5.23 -6.72
CA ASP A 16 -9.48 4.93 -5.87
C ASP A 16 -8.23 4.78 -6.76
N LEU A 17 -7.15 5.47 -6.41
CA LEU A 17 -5.89 5.43 -7.14
C LEU A 17 -5.06 4.24 -6.65
N ASP A 18 -5.00 3.19 -7.47
CA ASP A 18 -4.23 1.97 -7.18
C ASP A 18 -2.73 2.18 -7.49
N VAL A 19 -1.89 2.09 -6.46
CA VAL A 19 -0.44 2.28 -6.57
C VAL A 19 0.28 1.01 -6.15
N LEU A 20 0.96 0.36 -7.09
CA LEU A 20 1.91 -0.71 -6.78
C LEU A 20 3.22 -0.08 -6.33
N PHE A 21 3.69 -0.47 -5.15
CA PHE A 21 4.96 -0.02 -4.60
C PHE A 21 5.89 -1.21 -4.40
N GLU A 22 6.90 -1.31 -5.27
CA GLU A 22 7.93 -2.35 -5.15
C GLU A 22 8.83 -2.03 -3.96
N LEU A 23 8.85 -2.92 -2.98
CA LEU A 23 9.71 -2.87 -1.82
C LEU A 23 10.96 -3.73 -2.05
N PRO A 24 12.09 -3.37 -1.41
CA PRO A 24 13.27 -4.22 -1.38
C PRO A 24 12.99 -5.64 -0.86
N GLN A 25 13.56 -6.66 -1.52
CA GLN A 25 13.37 -8.08 -1.15
C GLN A 25 13.77 -8.39 0.30
N ASN A 26 14.75 -7.66 0.85
CA ASN A 26 15.17 -7.83 2.24
C ASN A 26 14.04 -7.48 3.23
N GLU A 27 13.13 -6.56 2.91
CA GLU A 27 11.97 -6.27 3.73
C GLU A 27 10.97 -7.45 3.71
N TYR A 28 10.74 -8.08 2.55
CA TYR A 28 9.95 -9.31 2.49
C TYR A 28 10.52 -10.36 3.44
N ASN A 29 11.81 -10.69 3.29
CA ASN A 29 12.47 -11.71 4.11
C ASN A 29 12.40 -11.35 5.61
N ARG A 30 12.61 -10.07 5.95
CA ARG A 30 12.56 -9.59 7.34
C ARG A 30 11.21 -9.85 7.99
N TYR A 31 10.10 -9.61 7.28
CA TYR A 31 8.76 -9.79 7.82
C TYR A 31 8.27 -11.23 7.69
N ASP A 32 8.74 -11.98 6.70
CA ASP A 32 8.39 -13.40 6.50
C ASP A 32 9.00 -14.31 7.56
N LEU A 33 10.23 -14.01 8.01
CA LEU A 33 10.91 -14.73 9.10
C LEU A 33 10.24 -14.53 10.48
N VAL A 34 9.33 -13.56 10.62
CA VAL A 34 8.61 -13.32 11.88
C VAL A 34 7.48 -14.34 12.03
N LYS A 35 7.59 -15.23 13.03
CA LYS A 35 6.52 -16.19 13.34
C LYS A 35 5.18 -15.48 13.59
N GLY A 36 4.14 -15.94 12.91
CA GLY A 36 2.76 -15.43 13.04
C GLY A 36 2.44 -14.35 11.99
N ASN A 37 1.90 -13.21 12.43
CA ASN A 37 1.32 -12.18 11.57
C ASN A 37 2.35 -11.26 10.88
N GLY A 38 3.40 -11.84 10.27
CA GLY A 38 4.51 -11.12 9.64
C GLY A 38 4.05 -10.13 8.56
N GLN A 39 3.18 -10.58 7.65
CA GLN A 39 2.65 -9.74 6.58
C GLN A 39 1.74 -8.62 7.09
N SER A 40 0.97 -8.85 8.15
CA SER A 40 0.21 -7.77 8.80
C SER A 40 1.15 -6.73 9.41
N ARG A 41 2.29 -7.14 10.00
CA ARG A 41 3.29 -6.21 10.54
C ARG A 41 3.98 -5.40 9.43
N LEU A 42 4.23 -6.00 8.27
CA LEU A 42 4.71 -5.27 7.08
C LEU A 42 3.72 -4.16 6.70
N LEU A 43 2.43 -4.47 6.59
CA LEU A 43 1.41 -3.48 6.27
C LEU A 43 1.32 -2.37 7.31
N GLN A 44 1.48 -2.68 8.60
CA GLN A 44 1.54 -1.67 9.65
C GLN A 44 2.79 -0.79 9.55
N ALA A 45 3.93 -1.34 9.15
CA ALA A 45 5.16 -0.58 8.92
C ALA A 45 5.00 0.40 7.75
N VAL A 46 4.44 -0.07 6.63
CA VAL A 46 4.12 0.78 5.46
C VAL A 46 3.13 1.88 5.85
N ARG A 47 2.06 1.54 6.58
CA ARG A 47 1.11 2.51 7.13
C ARG A 47 1.80 3.60 7.95
N ASN A 48 2.68 3.23 8.87
CA ASN A 48 3.36 4.17 9.75
C ASN A 48 4.35 5.07 8.97
N ALA A 49 5.02 4.52 7.96
CA ALA A 49 5.88 5.30 7.07
C ALA A 49 5.08 6.37 6.31
N ILE A 50 3.92 6.02 5.76
CA ILE A 50 3.03 6.96 5.08
C ILE A 50 2.51 8.02 6.05
N LEU A 51 2.07 7.61 7.25
CA LEU A 51 1.55 8.52 8.26
C LEU A 51 2.60 9.53 8.74
N THR A 52 3.89 9.16 8.71
CA THR A 52 4.99 10.08 9.03
C THR A 52 5.06 11.23 8.01
N SER A 53 4.86 10.94 6.73
CA SER A 53 4.83 11.94 5.65
C SER A 53 3.51 12.71 5.58
N TYR A 54 2.39 12.05 5.90
CA TYR A 54 1.03 12.59 5.80
C TYR A 54 0.27 12.46 7.13
N PRO A 55 0.69 13.16 8.19
CA PRO A 55 0.16 12.95 9.55
C PRO A 55 -1.29 13.40 9.75
N ARG A 56 -1.83 14.21 8.83
CA ARG A 56 -3.21 14.70 8.86
C ARG A 56 -4.17 13.87 8.00
N SER A 57 -3.65 12.93 7.21
CA SER A 57 -4.47 12.06 6.37
C SER A 57 -4.93 10.84 7.17
N GLU A 58 -6.08 10.29 6.79
CA GLU A 58 -6.52 9.02 7.34
C GLU A 58 -5.76 7.88 6.64
N VAL A 59 -4.96 7.13 7.39
CA VAL A 59 -4.17 5.99 6.86
C VAL A 59 -4.55 4.70 7.57
N ARG A 60 -4.94 3.67 6.80
CA ARG A 60 -5.39 2.37 7.32
C ARG A 60 -4.76 1.22 6.53
N ALA A 61 -4.35 0.16 7.23
CA ALA A 61 -4.05 -1.12 6.58
C ALA A 61 -5.34 -1.93 6.47
N ASP A 62 -5.67 -2.40 5.28
CA ASP A 62 -6.91 -3.12 4.98
C ASP A 62 -6.64 -4.25 3.99
N GLY A 63 -6.89 -5.50 4.39
CA GLY A 63 -6.53 -6.68 3.60
C GLY A 63 -5.04 -6.73 3.27
N GLN A 64 -4.71 -6.58 1.97
CA GLN A 64 -3.35 -6.61 1.44
C GLN A 64 -2.80 -5.22 1.06
N VAL A 65 -3.57 -4.15 1.32
CA VAL A 65 -3.21 -2.79 0.90
C VAL A 65 -3.16 -1.83 2.09
N VAL A 66 -2.54 -0.68 1.88
CA VAL A 66 -2.64 0.48 2.77
C VAL A 66 -3.42 1.58 2.05
N LYS A 67 -4.55 1.96 2.65
CA LYS A 67 -5.44 3.00 2.15
C LYS A 67 -5.09 4.35 2.77
N VAL A 68 -5.09 5.38 1.94
CA VAL A 68 -4.92 6.78 2.35
C VAL A 68 -6.10 7.60 1.85
N LEU A 69 -6.81 8.25 2.77
CA LEU A 69 -7.85 9.22 2.45
C LEU A 69 -7.35 10.63 2.76
N PHE A 70 -7.29 11.46 1.72
CA PHE A 70 -6.92 12.87 1.80
C PHE A 70 -8.14 13.75 2.04
N SER A 71 -7.90 14.97 2.54
CA SER A 71 -8.95 15.92 2.91
C SER A 71 -9.77 16.45 1.74
N ASP A 72 -9.25 16.35 0.52
CA ASP A 72 -9.93 16.71 -0.72
C ASP A 72 -10.79 15.56 -1.28
N GLY A 73 -10.87 14.44 -0.57
CA GLY A 73 -11.65 13.27 -0.98
C GLY A 73 -10.88 12.29 -1.87
N MET A 74 -9.61 12.56 -2.21
CA MET A 74 -8.79 11.60 -2.94
C MET A 74 -8.46 10.38 -2.09
N LYS A 75 -8.53 9.20 -2.71
CA LYS A 75 -8.24 7.91 -2.08
C LYS A 75 -7.13 7.20 -2.84
N PHE A 76 -6.15 6.71 -2.10
CA PHE A 76 -5.05 5.93 -2.63
C PHE A 76 -5.05 4.55 -2.00
N GLU A 77 -4.93 3.52 -2.82
CA GLU A 77 -4.70 2.14 -2.38
C GLU A 77 -3.28 1.74 -2.74
N ILE A 78 -2.43 1.63 -1.72
CA ILE A 78 -1.02 1.29 -1.89
C ILE A 78 -0.86 -0.20 -1.66
N LEU A 79 -0.44 -0.92 -2.70
CA LEU A 79 -0.13 -2.35 -2.68
C LEU A 79 1.39 -2.54 -2.60
N PRO A 80 1.94 -2.94 -1.45
CA PRO A 80 3.33 -3.35 -1.36
C PRO A 80 3.55 -4.61 -2.18
N ALA A 81 4.55 -4.58 -3.04
CA ALA A 81 4.91 -5.70 -3.90
C ALA A 81 6.41 -5.97 -3.82
N PHE A 82 6.80 -7.17 -4.22
CA PHE A 82 8.20 -7.58 -4.28
C PHE A 82 8.46 -8.15 -5.66
N LYS A 83 9.68 -7.98 -6.15
CA LYS A 83 10.09 -8.55 -7.42
C LYS A 83 9.99 -10.06 -7.35
N ASN A 84 9.33 -10.67 -8.33
CA ASN A 84 9.38 -12.12 -8.48
C ASN A 84 10.77 -12.53 -8.99
N ILE A 85 11.44 -13.43 -8.29
CA ILE A 85 12.80 -13.90 -8.58
C ILE A 85 12.80 -15.35 -9.08
N ASP A 86 11.61 -15.93 -9.28
CA ASP A 86 11.40 -17.25 -9.87
C ASP A 86 11.69 -17.29 -11.38
#